data_AF-A0A522VYT5-F1
#
_entry.id   AF-A0A522VYT5-F1
#
_cell.length_a   1.000
_cell.length_b   1.000
_cell.length_c   1.000
_cell.angle_alpha   90.00
_cell.angle_beta   90.00
_cell.angle_gamma   90.00
#
_symmetry.space_group_name_H-M   'P 1'
#
loop_
_entity.id
_entity.type
_entity.pdbx_description
1 polymer ?
#
loop_
_entity_poly.entity_id
_entity_poly.type
_entity_poly.pdbx_seq_one_letter_code
_entity_poly.pdbx_strand_id
1 'polypeptide(L)'
;ALFTRQNTDLDQAAERLAEQTSRISGSLQQQATGLDQITDRVLSRVKIVEEALGVQSRELVSASDQAMARFREIEDVLARHTENLRTAADDASSQMGAVGEVFVQRRDDVDSAVERAMARVREVGEGFQAQARSLSAASDQMTARGREVSDTLRIHIEDLNKGAERAAAQAEAIRQSLRKQADELADAANVVSTQSKLSEASLNQQSRHLIATSDQVMGKVKTIADTLRQSTNDLIAMSSRVGVELEAVGESLRQRTTDVGTAATRAIAETGGVSEVLEKRSEQLTHLAEQLGARVRAVTEVLRKQTEQVVVSADQAEASVGAVGEGLRVQAQALSRVADDSTDVLKAFGAAVQQNAVELGEAAQQVFAQSQTAGDSLRTISRDFEETSNKTAAQVTAAGDMLRTGIRELTSSSERITAQVRAAGDGLRRHASELQETTERTSAKLEAAFEMVRAKSNDLGITGDRLAQQAESFAGSFARQVDELVNASKLAEIRTHQMEEKRAQASVEHFLQNAAFIVEKLQSLSVDIGRIFNANIDEKAWRDFHAGDQSIFVRKILKNLDKHQMASIKNKFEDDGDFREYVTRYLAEFESLLGQARNSDHMDVLTGTFTSSEVGKLYLVLARSLGRLE
;
A
#
# COMPACT_ATOMS: atom_id res chain seq x y z
N ALA A 1 39.45 191.51 117.25
CA ALA A 1 38.36 190.95 116.40
C ALA A 1 38.95 190.16 115.24
N LEU A 2 39.46 188.94 115.50
CA LEU A 2 39.91 188.02 114.43
C LEU A 2 39.84 186.55 114.89
N PHE A 3 40.52 186.22 116.00
CA PHE A 3 40.52 184.87 116.60
C PHE A 3 39.13 184.29 116.85
N THR A 4 38.18 185.11 117.34
CA THR A 4 36.81 184.66 117.64
C THR A 4 36.00 184.20 116.42
N ARG A 5 36.46 184.48 115.19
CA ARG A 5 35.76 184.07 113.96
C ARG A 5 36.32 182.76 113.39
N GLN A 6 37.65 182.57 113.44
CA GLN A 6 38.30 181.34 112.98
C GLN A 6 37.88 180.10 113.78
N ASN A 7 37.54 180.26 115.07
CA ASN A 7 37.12 179.12 115.89
C ASN A 7 35.75 178.55 115.44
N THR A 8 34.82 179.41 115.02
CA THR A 8 33.47 178.99 114.58
C THR A 8 33.49 178.26 113.24
N ASP A 9 34.38 178.66 112.32
CA ASP A 9 34.54 177.99 111.02
C ASP A 9 35.15 176.58 111.18
N LEU A 10 35.97 176.35 112.22
CA LEU A 10 36.54 175.04 112.55
C LEU A 10 35.49 174.07 113.11
N ASP A 11 34.64 174.52 114.03
CA ASP A 11 33.56 173.68 114.58
C ASP A 11 32.59 173.22 113.48
N GLN A 12 32.19 174.12 112.56
CA GLN A 12 31.34 173.76 111.42
C GLN A 12 32.01 172.79 110.44
N ALA A 13 33.34 172.82 110.31
CA ALA A 13 34.08 171.85 109.49
C ALA A 13 34.10 170.46 110.14
N ALA A 14 34.29 170.39 111.46
CA ALA A 14 34.27 169.15 112.23
C ALA A 14 32.87 168.49 112.22
N GLU A 15 31.81 169.28 112.39
CA GLU A 15 30.42 168.79 112.40
C GLU A 15 30.03 168.18 111.05
N ARG A 16 30.39 168.82 109.92
CA ARG A 16 30.17 168.27 108.57
C ARG A 16 30.95 166.99 108.30
N LEU A 17 32.18 166.88 108.81
CA LEU A 17 32.99 165.66 108.71
C LEU A 17 32.37 164.49 109.49
N ALA A 18 31.86 164.75 110.70
CA ALA A 18 31.12 163.76 111.47
C ALA A 18 29.86 163.30 110.72
N GLU A 19 29.10 164.23 110.13
CA GLU A 19 27.89 163.90 109.39
C GLU A 19 28.17 163.07 108.11
N GLN A 20 29.18 163.43 107.33
CA GLN A 20 29.61 162.63 106.17
C GLN A 20 30.07 161.22 106.59
N THR A 21 30.84 161.11 107.68
CA THR A 21 31.34 159.82 108.18
C THR A 21 30.18 158.91 108.61
N SER A 22 29.16 159.48 109.26
CA SER A 22 27.93 158.75 109.63
C SER A 22 27.18 158.22 108.40
N ARG A 23 26.98 159.06 107.37
CA ARG A 23 26.32 158.65 106.11
C ARG A 23 27.09 157.55 105.37
N ILE A 24 28.43 157.61 105.34
CA ILE A 24 29.28 156.57 104.74
C ILE A 24 29.16 155.26 105.51
N SER A 25 29.19 155.30 106.84
CA SER A 25 29.03 154.11 107.70
C SER A 25 27.68 153.42 107.47
N GLY A 26 26.58 154.19 107.43
CA GLY A 26 25.26 153.66 107.12
C GLY A 26 25.17 153.01 105.73
N SER A 27 25.79 153.62 104.71
CA SER A 27 25.83 153.06 103.35
C SER A 27 26.63 151.75 103.26
N LEU A 28 27.78 151.68 103.95
CA LEU A 28 28.59 150.46 104.03
C LEU A 28 27.84 149.32 104.75
N GLN A 29 27.15 149.63 105.85
CA GLN A 29 26.38 148.61 106.56
C GLN A 29 25.19 148.12 105.74
N GLN A 30 24.52 148.99 104.97
CA GLN A 30 23.44 148.59 104.06
C GLN A 30 23.95 147.72 102.89
N GLN A 31 25.17 147.99 102.37
CA GLN A 31 25.82 147.13 101.38
C GLN A 31 26.21 145.76 101.96
N ALA A 32 26.71 145.71 103.20
CA ALA A 32 27.06 144.46 103.87
C ALA A 32 25.84 143.52 104.00
N THR A 33 24.70 144.03 104.50
CA THR A 33 23.45 143.23 104.61
C THR A 33 22.93 142.78 103.23
N GLY A 34 23.11 143.61 102.19
CA GLY A 34 22.76 143.25 100.81
C GLY A 34 23.63 142.13 100.23
N LEU A 35 24.93 142.15 100.50
CA LEU A 35 25.86 141.07 100.11
C LEU A 35 25.55 139.76 100.82
N ASP A 36 25.19 139.81 102.09
CA ASP A 36 24.83 138.63 102.89
C ASP A 36 23.58 137.94 102.31
N GLN A 37 22.52 138.71 102.04
CA GLN A 37 21.29 138.21 101.39
C GLN A 37 21.53 137.66 99.97
N ILE A 38 22.46 138.25 99.20
CA ILE A 38 22.85 137.72 97.88
C ILE A 38 23.59 136.39 98.04
N THR A 39 24.49 136.30 99.01
CA THR A 39 25.30 135.10 99.28
C THR A 39 24.43 133.91 99.69
N ASP A 40 23.49 134.13 100.62
CA ASP A 40 22.56 133.10 101.09
C ASP A 40 21.62 132.62 99.96
N ARG A 41 21.17 133.56 99.10
CA ARG A 41 20.39 133.23 97.90
C ARG A 41 21.21 132.48 96.84
N VAL A 42 22.51 132.72 96.73
CA VAL A 42 23.41 131.93 95.86
C VAL A 42 23.59 130.53 96.43
N LEU A 43 23.85 130.37 97.73
CA LEU A 43 23.95 129.06 98.39
C LEU A 43 22.67 128.23 98.20
N SER A 44 21.50 128.84 98.37
CA SER A 44 20.21 128.20 98.12
C SER A 44 20.09 127.68 96.68
N ARG A 45 20.50 128.46 95.68
CA ARG A 45 20.46 128.03 94.26
C ARG A 45 21.49 126.95 93.94
N VAL A 46 22.70 127.03 94.52
CA VAL A 46 23.72 125.97 94.37
C VAL A 46 23.18 124.65 94.90
N LYS A 47 22.60 124.64 96.11
CA LYS A 47 22.05 123.43 96.72
C LYS A 47 20.92 122.79 95.89
N ILE A 48 20.03 123.60 95.30
CA ILE A 48 18.99 123.10 94.39
C ILE A 48 19.59 122.50 93.11
N VAL A 49 20.67 123.08 92.58
CA VAL A 49 21.37 122.54 91.40
C VAL A 49 22.12 121.24 91.72
N GLU A 50 22.77 121.13 92.89
CA GLU A 50 23.38 119.89 93.37
C GLU A 50 22.33 118.78 93.54
N GLU A 51 21.19 119.09 94.14
CA GLU A 51 20.11 118.13 94.37
C GLU A 51 19.46 117.67 93.04
N ALA A 52 19.25 118.59 92.09
CA ALA A 52 18.77 118.29 90.74
C ALA A 52 19.77 117.43 89.94
N LEU A 53 21.06 117.78 89.95
CA LEU A 53 22.13 116.95 89.34
C LEU A 53 22.20 115.57 89.99
N GLY A 54 22.02 115.50 91.32
CA GLY A 54 21.95 114.25 92.06
C GLY A 54 20.75 113.37 91.70
N VAL A 55 19.61 113.94 91.31
CA VAL A 55 18.48 113.20 90.74
C VAL A 55 18.79 112.76 89.30
N GLN A 56 19.16 113.69 88.43
CA GLN A 56 19.42 113.41 87.00
C GLN A 56 20.52 112.36 86.80
N SER A 57 21.57 112.37 87.63
CA SER A 57 22.63 111.35 87.63
C SER A 57 22.10 109.95 87.98
N ARG A 58 21.19 109.84 88.96
CA ARG A 58 20.55 108.56 89.33
C ARG A 58 19.59 108.05 88.26
N GLU A 59 18.85 108.94 87.60
CA GLU A 59 18.01 108.59 86.45
C GLU A 59 18.86 108.09 85.27
N LEU A 60 19.99 108.75 84.97
CA LEU A 60 20.91 108.34 83.92
C LEU A 60 21.51 106.95 84.17
N VAL A 61 21.93 106.68 85.42
CA VAL A 61 22.42 105.34 85.83
C VAL A 61 21.31 104.29 85.69
N SER A 62 20.09 104.56 86.18
CA SER A 62 18.97 103.62 86.06
C SER A 62 18.59 103.32 84.61
N ALA A 63 18.60 104.33 83.73
CA ALA A 63 18.37 104.15 82.30
C ALA A 63 19.49 103.34 81.63
N SER A 64 20.75 103.56 82.04
CA SER A 64 21.91 102.78 81.57
C SER A 64 21.82 101.31 82.03
N ASP A 65 21.44 101.04 83.27
CA ASP A 65 21.27 99.68 83.79
C ASP A 65 20.13 98.94 83.07
N GLN A 66 19.01 99.62 82.79
CA GLN A 66 17.91 99.06 82.00
C GLN A 66 18.33 98.77 80.55
N ALA A 67 19.10 99.67 79.92
CA ALA A 67 19.64 99.44 78.58
C ALA A 67 20.60 98.23 78.56
N MET A 68 21.51 98.13 79.54
CA MET A 68 22.42 96.98 79.68
C MET A 68 21.69 95.66 79.96
N ALA A 69 20.58 95.69 80.71
CA ALA A 69 19.72 94.52 80.89
C ALA A 69 19.07 94.08 79.58
N ARG A 70 18.53 95.01 78.79
CA ARG A 70 17.97 94.73 77.45
C ARG A 70 19.02 94.24 76.45
N PHE A 71 20.23 94.77 76.47
CA PHE A 71 21.32 94.26 75.62
C PHE A 71 21.67 92.80 75.94
N ARG A 72 21.75 92.42 77.23
CA ARG A 72 21.97 91.02 77.63
C ARG A 72 20.82 90.09 77.26
N GLU A 73 19.58 90.56 77.36
CA GLU A 73 18.39 89.82 76.93
C GLU A 73 18.42 89.56 75.41
N ILE A 74 18.80 90.56 74.61
CA ILE A 74 18.99 90.44 73.16
C ILE A 74 20.17 89.51 72.83
N GLU A 75 21.29 89.63 73.54
CA GLU A 75 22.50 88.79 73.37
C GLU A 75 22.17 87.30 73.62
N ASP A 76 21.46 86.98 74.70
CA ASP A 76 21.03 85.61 75.02
C ASP A 76 19.98 85.07 74.03
N VAL A 77 19.05 85.91 73.55
CA VAL A 77 18.11 85.53 72.47
C VAL A 77 18.85 85.27 71.15
N LEU A 78 19.84 86.09 70.78
CA LEU A 78 20.66 85.90 69.58
C LEU A 78 21.54 84.66 69.68
N ALA A 79 22.15 84.40 70.84
CA ALA A 79 22.91 83.18 71.09
C ALA A 79 22.03 81.92 70.93
N ARG A 80 20.85 81.91 71.56
CA ARG A 80 19.86 80.82 71.43
C ARG A 80 19.36 80.66 70.00
N HIS A 81 19.13 81.75 69.26
CA HIS A 81 18.70 81.67 67.86
C HIS A 81 19.82 81.15 66.95
N THR A 82 21.08 81.56 67.19
CA THR A 82 22.25 81.07 66.45
C THR A 82 22.48 79.58 66.66
N GLU A 83 22.37 79.08 67.89
CA GLU A 83 22.53 77.64 68.18
C GLU A 83 21.36 76.80 67.65
N ASN A 84 20.12 77.33 67.68
CA ASN A 84 18.98 76.68 67.03
C ASN A 84 19.15 76.61 65.50
N LEU A 85 19.64 77.68 64.87
CA LEU A 85 19.95 77.70 63.42
C LEU A 85 21.09 76.73 63.08
N ARG A 86 22.13 76.65 63.92
CA ARG A 86 23.24 75.69 63.76
C ARG A 86 22.73 74.26 63.84
N THR A 87 21.93 73.95 64.86
CA THR A 87 21.32 72.61 65.04
C THR A 87 20.42 72.24 63.85
N ALA A 88 19.56 73.16 63.40
CA ALA A 88 18.69 72.93 62.24
C ALA A 88 19.48 72.76 60.93
N ALA A 89 20.63 73.41 60.78
CA ALA A 89 21.53 73.23 59.64
C ALA A 89 22.28 71.89 59.69
N ASP A 90 22.74 71.46 60.87
CA ASP A 90 23.37 70.15 61.09
C ASP A 90 22.35 69.02 60.82
N ASP A 91 21.12 69.13 61.34
CA ASP A 91 20.02 68.19 61.09
C ASP A 91 19.63 68.14 59.60
N ALA A 92 19.49 69.29 58.94
CA ALA A 92 19.21 69.35 57.50
C ALA A 92 20.33 68.73 56.67
N SER A 93 21.60 68.98 57.02
CA SER A 93 22.76 68.36 56.37
C SER A 93 22.77 66.83 56.57
N SER A 94 22.42 66.35 57.77
CA SER A 94 22.28 64.92 58.08
C SER A 94 21.17 64.26 57.26
N GLN A 95 19.99 64.88 57.19
CA GLN A 95 18.86 64.40 56.38
C GLN A 95 19.19 64.42 54.87
N MET A 96 19.83 65.46 54.37
CA MET A 96 20.29 65.52 52.97
C MET A 96 21.33 64.43 52.66
N GLY A 97 22.23 64.12 53.60
CA GLY A 97 23.17 63.00 53.49
C GLY A 97 22.45 61.66 53.36
N ALA A 98 21.52 61.35 54.27
CA ALA A 98 20.74 60.12 54.25
C ALA A 98 19.85 59.99 52.98
N VAL A 99 19.25 61.10 52.52
CA VAL A 99 18.51 61.13 51.24
C VAL A 99 19.46 60.87 50.06
N GLY A 100 20.66 61.45 50.07
CA GLY A 100 21.68 61.19 49.05
C GLY A 100 22.11 59.73 48.99
N GLU A 101 22.35 59.09 50.14
CA GLU A 101 22.71 57.67 50.24
C GLU A 101 21.57 56.76 49.74
N VAL A 102 20.31 57.06 50.09
CA VAL A 102 19.14 56.36 49.53
C VAL A 102 19.04 56.54 48.01
N PHE A 103 19.33 57.72 47.46
CA PHE A 103 19.36 57.93 46.00
C PHE A 103 20.47 57.14 45.31
N VAL A 104 21.66 57.04 45.91
CA VAL A 104 22.77 56.21 45.39
C VAL A 104 22.38 54.73 45.40
N GLN A 105 21.93 54.20 46.55
CA GLN A 105 21.48 52.81 46.65
C GLN A 105 20.36 52.51 45.65
N ARG A 106 19.39 53.42 45.50
CA ARG A 106 18.26 53.26 44.58
C ARG A 106 18.68 53.30 43.12
N ARG A 107 19.74 54.04 42.77
CA ARG A 107 20.35 54.01 41.44
C ARG A 107 21.04 52.67 41.19
N ASP A 108 21.87 52.21 42.11
CA ASP A 108 22.66 50.99 41.94
C ASP A 108 21.76 49.73 41.89
N ASP A 109 20.64 49.73 42.64
CA ASP A 109 19.56 48.73 42.52
C ASP A 109 18.94 48.70 41.11
N VAL A 110 18.71 49.87 40.51
CA VAL A 110 18.11 50.03 39.17
C VAL A 110 19.11 49.64 38.08
N ASP A 111 20.36 50.11 38.14
CA ASP A 111 21.44 49.71 37.23
C ASP A 111 21.59 48.16 37.26
N SER A 112 21.63 47.57 38.47
CA SER A 112 21.67 46.12 38.67
C SER A 112 20.42 45.38 38.16
N ALA A 113 19.24 46.00 38.19
CA ALA A 113 18.01 45.43 37.62
C ALA A 113 18.02 45.47 36.09
N VAL A 114 18.52 46.55 35.50
CA VAL A 114 18.66 46.71 34.05
C VAL A 114 19.67 45.71 33.48
N GLU A 115 20.83 45.51 34.12
CA GLU A 115 21.80 44.50 33.68
C GLU A 115 21.22 43.09 33.69
N ARG A 116 20.51 42.69 34.76
CA ARG A 116 19.84 41.38 34.86
C ARG A 116 18.75 41.21 33.80
N ALA A 117 17.97 42.25 33.51
CA ALA A 117 16.98 42.22 32.44
C ALA A 117 17.65 42.06 31.06
N MET A 118 18.70 42.82 30.77
CA MET A 118 19.44 42.75 29.51
C MET A 118 20.15 41.40 29.32
N ALA A 119 20.69 40.80 30.38
CA ALA A 119 21.23 39.44 30.35
C ALA A 119 20.16 38.41 30.01
N ARG A 120 18.98 38.48 30.66
CA ARG A 120 17.87 37.55 30.41
C ARG A 120 17.29 37.69 29.00
N VAL A 121 17.24 38.90 28.45
CA VAL A 121 16.84 39.16 27.06
C VAL A 121 17.82 38.54 26.06
N ARG A 122 19.14 38.60 26.31
CA ARG A 122 20.14 37.91 25.47
C ARG A 122 19.98 36.39 25.53
N GLU A 123 19.89 35.82 26.73
CA GLU A 123 19.70 34.37 26.94
C GLU A 123 18.46 33.84 26.20
N VAL A 124 17.33 34.55 26.29
CA VAL A 124 16.09 34.21 25.56
C VAL A 124 16.27 34.36 24.05
N GLY A 125 16.96 35.41 23.57
CA GLY A 125 17.24 35.62 22.15
C GLY A 125 18.14 34.54 21.54
N GLU A 126 19.19 34.14 22.26
CA GLU A 126 20.08 33.03 21.89
C GLU A 126 19.33 31.70 21.88
N GLY A 127 18.50 31.45 22.89
CA GLY A 127 17.60 30.29 22.94
C GLY A 127 16.65 30.22 21.73
N PHE A 128 15.96 31.31 21.39
CA PHE A 128 15.12 31.38 20.18
C PHE A 128 15.93 31.17 18.89
N GLN A 129 17.14 31.71 18.78
CA GLN A 129 17.98 31.52 17.60
C GLN A 129 18.46 30.06 17.46
N ALA A 130 18.77 29.39 18.57
CA ALA A 130 19.09 27.96 18.58
C ALA A 130 17.86 27.10 18.22
N GLN A 131 16.69 27.42 18.78
CA GLN A 131 15.41 26.76 18.46
C GLN A 131 15.09 26.86 16.96
N ALA A 132 15.25 28.05 16.36
CA ALA A 132 14.99 28.30 14.94
C ALA A 132 15.97 27.53 14.02
N ARG A 133 17.26 27.47 14.37
CA ARG A 133 18.25 26.67 13.63
C ARG A 133 17.94 25.17 13.70
N SER A 134 17.54 24.68 14.86
CA SER A 134 17.13 23.28 15.07
C SER A 134 15.89 22.93 14.22
N LEU A 135 14.88 23.82 14.21
CA LEU A 135 13.67 23.65 13.42
C LEU A 135 13.94 23.67 11.90
N SER A 136 14.85 24.54 11.44
CA SER A 136 15.28 24.54 10.03
C SER A 136 15.94 23.21 9.66
N ALA A 137 16.91 22.75 10.44
CA ALA A 137 17.61 21.48 10.16
C ALA A 137 16.66 20.26 10.19
N ALA A 138 15.65 20.26 11.07
CA ALA A 138 14.60 19.24 11.08
C ALA A 138 13.71 19.31 9.82
N SER A 139 13.36 20.50 9.34
CA SER A 139 12.61 20.72 8.10
C SER A 139 13.40 20.28 6.86
N ASP A 140 14.70 20.58 6.82
CA ASP A 140 15.60 20.14 5.75
C ASP A 140 15.74 18.61 5.73
N GLN A 141 15.89 17.97 6.90
CA GLN A 141 15.93 16.51 7.02
C GLN A 141 14.60 15.86 6.63
N MET A 142 13.46 16.46 7.01
CA MET A 142 12.13 15.99 6.60
C MET A 142 11.93 16.10 5.09
N THR A 143 12.41 17.19 4.48
CA THR A 143 12.38 17.40 3.02
C THR A 143 13.27 16.40 2.28
N ALA A 144 14.46 16.09 2.83
CA ALA A 144 15.35 15.07 2.27
C ALA A 144 14.72 13.66 2.31
N ARG A 145 14.17 13.24 3.46
CA ARG A 145 13.45 11.97 3.62
C ARG A 145 12.20 11.90 2.72
N GLY A 146 11.48 13.02 2.56
CA GLY A 146 10.33 13.10 1.66
C GLY A 146 10.70 12.80 0.19
N ARG A 147 11.88 13.27 -0.26
CA ARG A 147 12.43 12.93 -1.58
C ARG A 147 12.86 11.46 -1.66
N GLU A 148 13.61 10.97 -0.68
CA GLU A 148 14.06 9.57 -0.60
C GLU A 148 12.90 8.57 -0.66
N VAL A 149 11.82 8.82 0.10
CA VAL A 149 10.59 8.01 0.07
C VAL A 149 9.90 8.12 -1.29
N SER A 150 9.85 9.32 -1.89
CA SER A 150 9.22 9.52 -3.21
C SER A 150 9.96 8.79 -4.34
N ASP A 151 11.29 8.82 -4.35
CA ASP A 151 12.11 8.08 -5.32
C ASP A 151 12.03 6.56 -5.10
N THR A 152 12.00 6.10 -3.84
CA THR A 152 11.83 4.68 -3.51
C THR A 152 10.45 4.17 -3.98
N LEU A 153 9.39 4.94 -3.73
CA LEU A 153 8.04 4.65 -4.23
C LEU A 153 7.99 4.63 -5.76
N ARG A 154 8.66 5.59 -6.43
CA ARG A 154 8.75 5.64 -7.89
C ARG A 154 9.40 4.37 -8.47
N ILE A 155 10.50 3.91 -7.88
CA ILE A 155 11.18 2.66 -8.27
C ILE A 155 10.25 1.46 -8.04
N HIS A 156 9.58 1.36 -6.89
CA HIS A 156 8.64 0.26 -6.62
C HIS A 156 7.43 0.25 -7.54
N ILE A 157 6.89 1.41 -7.94
CA ILE A 157 5.82 1.51 -8.95
C ILE A 157 6.33 1.04 -10.32
N GLU A 158 7.55 1.41 -10.71
CA GLU A 158 8.14 0.99 -11.98
C GLU A 158 8.41 -0.53 -12.01
N ASP A 159 8.89 -1.12 -10.92
CA ASP A 159 9.10 -2.57 -10.80
C ASP A 159 7.79 -3.36 -10.68
N LEU A 160 6.75 -2.82 -10.04
CA LEU A 160 5.41 -3.39 -10.04
C LEU A 160 4.80 -3.40 -11.46
N ASN A 161 4.96 -2.31 -12.23
CA ASN A 161 4.51 -2.26 -13.62
C ASN A 161 5.25 -3.29 -14.49
N LYS A 162 6.59 -3.38 -14.40
CA LYS A 162 7.38 -4.43 -15.07
C LYS A 162 6.97 -5.84 -14.64
N GLY A 163 6.57 -6.02 -13.38
CA GLY A 163 6.02 -7.27 -12.86
C GLY A 163 4.68 -7.63 -13.50
N ALA A 164 3.76 -6.67 -13.58
CA ALA A 164 2.45 -6.83 -14.21
C ALA A 164 2.54 -7.10 -15.72
N GLU A 165 3.43 -6.39 -16.44
CA GLU A 165 3.70 -6.64 -17.86
C GLU A 165 4.22 -8.07 -18.11
N ARG A 166 5.16 -8.54 -17.28
CA ARG A 166 5.67 -9.93 -17.37
C ARG A 166 4.58 -10.95 -17.07
N ALA A 167 3.75 -10.72 -16.06
CA ALA A 167 2.63 -11.60 -15.73
C ALA A 167 1.58 -11.65 -16.86
N ALA A 168 1.26 -10.50 -17.48
CA ALA A 168 0.37 -10.43 -18.63
C ALA A 168 0.95 -11.17 -19.86
N ALA A 169 2.25 -10.99 -20.14
CA ALA A 169 2.94 -11.70 -21.21
C ALA A 169 2.98 -13.23 -20.98
N GLN A 170 3.21 -13.68 -19.74
CA GLN A 170 3.12 -15.09 -19.37
C GLN A 170 1.70 -15.65 -19.52
N ALA A 171 0.68 -14.90 -19.08
CA ALA A 171 -0.72 -15.30 -19.23
C ALA A 171 -1.12 -15.45 -20.70
N GLU A 172 -0.69 -14.53 -21.57
CA GLU A 172 -0.94 -14.62 -23.01
C GLU A 172 -0.17 -15.80 -23.65
N ALA A 173 1.09 -16.04 -23.27
CA ALA A 173 1.85 -17.20 -23.74
C ALA A 173 1.21 -18.54 -23.32
N ILE A 174 0.70 -18.62 -22.09
CA ILE A 174 -0.08 -19.78 -21.60
C ILE A 174 -1.36 -19.93 -22.43
N ARG A 175 -2.10 -18.84 -22.67
CA ARG A 175 -3.34 -18.86 -23.47
C ARG A 175 -3.10 -19.31 -24.92
N GLN A 176 -1.99 -18.89 -25.53
CA GLN A 176 -1.59 -19.34 -26.88
C GLN A 176 -1.18 -20.82 -26.89
N SER A 177 -0.44 -21.27 -25.87
CA SER A 177 -0.05 -22.68 -25.72
C SER A 177 -1.27 -23.60 -25.53
N LEU A 178 -2.19 -23.23 -24.64
CA LEU A 178 -3.46 -23.96 -24.42
C LEU A 178 -4.33 -23.99 -25.67
N ARG A 179 -4.38 -22.89 -26.44
CA ARG A 179 -5.11 -22.86 -27.72
C ARG A 179 -4.50 -23.82 -28.74
N LYS A 180 -3.17 -23.79 -28.91
CA LYS A 180 -2.44 -24.71 -29.79
C LYS A 180 -2.65 -26.17 -29.40
N GLN A 181 -2.67 -26.49 -28.10
CA GLN A 181 -2.97 -27.83 -27.59
C GLN A 181 -4.42 -28.24 -27.86
N ALA A 182 -5.39 -27.32 -27.76
CA ALA A 182 -6.78 -27.59 -28.09
C ALA A 182 -6.98 -27.85 -29.59
N ASP A 183 -6.30 -27.08 -30.45
CA ASP A 183 -6.31 -27.27 -31.91
C ASP A 183 -5.65 -28.63 -32.28
N GLU A 184 -4.49 -28.97 -31.69
CA GLU A 184 -3.81 -30.27 -31.88
C GLU A 184 -4.65 -31.46 -31.40
N LEU A 185 -5.40 -31.31 -30.29
CA LEU A 185 -6.34 -32.33 -29.81
C LEU A 185 -7.56 -32.47 -30.72
N ALA A 186 -8.06 -31.39 -31.31
CA ALA A 186 -9.16 -31.43 -32.27
C ALA A 186 -8.75 -32.15 -33.57
N ASP A 187 -7.55 -31.88 -34.09
CA ASP A 187 -6.99 -32.60 -35.24
C ASP A 187 -6.76 -34.08 -34.92
N ALA A 188 -6.20 -34.40 -33.76
CA ALA A 188 -6.05 -35.80 -33.32
C ALA A 188 -7.40 -36.53 -33.21
N ALA A 189 -8.43 -35.87 -32.68
CA ALA A 189 -9.78 -36.43 -32.62
C ALA A 189 -10.41 -36.63 -34.01
N ASN A 190 -10.18 -35.70 -34.95
CA ASN A 190 -10.60 -35.85 -36.36
C ASN A 190 -9.90 -37.00 -37.07
N VAL A 191 -8.59 -37.18 -36.85
CA VAL A 191 -7.82 -38.31 -37.39
C VAL A 191 -8.35 -39.62 -36.82
N VAL A 192 -8.58 -39.72 -35.51
CA VAL A 192 -9.16 -40.92 -34.87
C VAL A 192 -10.59 -41.20 -35.38
N SER A 193 -11.44 -40.17 -35.54
CA SER A 193 -12.79 -40.33 -36.11
C SER A 193 -12.75 -40.84 -37.55
N THR A 194 -11.83 -40.33 -38.36
CA THR A 194 -11.65 -40.73 -39.76
C THR A 194 -11.09 -42.14 -39.87
N GLN A 195 -10.07 -42.48 -39.07
CA GLN A 195 -9.50 -43.82 -39.01
C GLN A 195 -10.52 -44.86 -38.51
N SER A 196 -11.38 -44.49 -37.56
CA SER A 196 -12.47 -45.34 -37.09
C SER A 196 -13.47 -45.64 -38.23
N LYS A 197 -13.94 -44.62 -38.95
CA LYS A 197 -14.84 -44.78 -40.11
C LYS A 197 -14.22 -45.60 -41.25
N LEU A 198 -12.93 -45.42 -41.52
CA LEU A 198 -12.19 -46.22 -42.50
C LEU A 198 -12.05 -47.68 -42.04
N SER A 199 -11.83 -47.91 -40.75
CA SER A 199 -11.75 -49.26 -40.17
C SER A 199 -13.12 -49.96 -40.20
N GLU A 200 -14.20 -49.25 -39.87
CA GLU A 200 -15.58 -49.72 -39.98
C GLU A 200 -15.94 -50.09 -41.43
N ALA A 201 -15.63 -49.23 -42.39
CA ALA A 201 -15.86 -49.50 -43.81
C ALA A 201 -15.05 -50.71 -44.31
N SER A 202 -13.78 -50.81 -43.91
CA SER A 202 -12.89 -51.94 -44.24
C SER A 202 -13.40 -53.26 -43.64
N LEU A 203 -13.79 -53.27 -42.36
CA LEU A 203 -14.37 -54.44 -41.70
C LEU A 203 -15.71 -54.86 -42.32
N ASN A 204 -16.55 -53.90 -42.73
CA ASN A 204 -17.81 -54.17 -43.42
C ASN A 204 -17.56 -54.78 -44.81
N GLN A 205 -16.58 -54.26 -45.57
CA GLN A 205 -16.15 -54.85 -46.84
C GLN A 205 -15.55 -56.26 -46.66
N GLN A 206 -14.70 -56.45 -45.66
CA GLN A 206 -14.05 -57.74 -45.36
C GLN A 206 -15.08 -58.78 -44.89
N SER A 207 -16.06 -58.38 -44.06
CA SER A 207 -17.20 -59.20 -43.66
C SER A 207 -18.05 -59.61 -44.87
N ARG A 208 -18.42 -58.69 -45.76
CA ARG A 208 -19.13 -59.00 -47.01
C ARG A 208 -18.35 -59.97 -47.90
N HIS A 209 -17.03 -59.80 -48.00
CA HIS A 209 -16.19 -60.72 -48.77
C HIS A 209 -16.13 -62.10 -48.13
N LEU A 210 -16.02 -62.19 -46.80
CA LEU A 210 -16.06 -63.47 -46.07
C LEU A 210 -17.41 -64.18 -46.23
N ILE A 211 -18.53 -63.45 -46.21
CA ILE A 211 -19.86 -64.00 -46.50
C ILE A 211 -19.92 -64.53 -47.94
N ALA A 212 -19.57 -63.71 -48.94
CA ALA A 212 -19.59 -64.11 -50.34
C ALA A 212 -18.66 -65.31 -50.65
N THR A 213 -17.48 -65.37 -50.03
CA THR A 213 -16.58 -66.52 -50.13
C THR A 213 -17.15 -67.75 -49.41
N SER A 214 -17.83 -67.57 -48.28
CA SER A 214 -18.50 -68.68 -47.57
C SER A 214 -19.67 -69.24 -48.39
N ASP A 215 -20.48 -68.39 -49.01
CA ASP A 215 -21.55 -68.79 -49.94
C ASP A 215 -20.98 -69.51 -51.17
N GLN A 216 -19.86 -69.03 -51.72
CA GLN A 216 -19.18 -69.69 -52.85
C GLN A 216 -18.61 -71.07 -52.46
N VAL A 217 -18.05 -71.21 -51.24
CA VAL A 217 -17.59 -72.49 -50.70
C VAL A 217 -18.78 -73.42 -50.45
N MET A 218 -19.86 -72.94 -49.84
CA MET A 218 -21.08 -73.71 -49.60
C MET A 218 -21.72 -74.18 -50.92
N GLY A 219 -21.72 -73.33 -51.95
CA GLY A 219 -22.12 -73.67 -53.31
C GLY A 219 -21.27 -74.78 -53.91
N LYS A 220 -19.93 -74.66 -53.84
CA LYS A 220 -19.01 -75.72 -54.30
C LYS A 220 -19.19 -77.03 -53.53
N VAL A 221 -19.35 -76.98 -52.20
CA VAL A 221 -19.62 -78.16 -51.36
C VAL A 221 -20.93 -78.83 -51.76
N LYS A 222 -21.99 -78.04 -52.04
CA LYS A 222 -23.24 -78.57 -52.57
C LYS A 222 -23.06 -79.24 -53.93
N THR A 223 -22.39 -78.58 -54.90
CA THR A 223 -22.12 -79.19 -56.21
C THR A 223 -21.32 -80.49 -56.09
N ILE A 224 -20.30 -80.53 -55.24
CA ILE A 224 -19.53 -81.75 -54.96
C ILE A 224 -20.43 -82.83 -54.37
N ALA A 225 -21.30 -82.52 -53.40
CA ALA A 225 -22.23 -83.47 -52.81
C ALA A 225 -23.25 -84.01 -53.82
N ASP A 226 -23.81 -83.14 -54.67
CA ASP A 226 -24.74 -83.52 -55.74
C ASP A 226 -24.05 -84.41 -56.79
N THR A 227 -22.80 -84.09 -57.18
CA THR A 227 -21.98 -84.94 -58.07
C THR A 227 -21.64 -86.29 -57.43
N LEU A 228 -21.22 -86.33 -56.16
CA LEU A 228 -20.91 -87.57 -55.45
C LEU A 228 -22.14 -88.48 -55.37
N ARG A 229 -23.31 -87.88 -55.14
CA ARG A 229 -24.61 -88.58 -55.08
C ARG A 229 -25.01 -89.13 -56.43
N GLN A 230 -24.78 -88.39 -57.52
CA GLN A 230 -24.97 -88.90 -58.88
C GLN A 230 -24.03 -90.07 -59.19
N SER A 231 -22.72 -89.92 -58.96
CA SER A 231 -21.76 -91.02 -59.18
C SER A 231 -22.04 -92.25 -58.32
N THR A 232 -22.63 -92.08 -57.13
CA THR A 232 -23.11 -93.19 -56.29
C THR A 232 -24.29 -93.91 -56.94
N ASN A 233 -25.28 -93.18 -57.47
CA ASN A 233 -26.40 -93.77 -58.21
C ASN A 233 -25.94 -94.48 -59.49
N ASP A 234 -25.00 -93.89 -60.23
CA ASP A 234 -24.43 -94.48 -61.45
C ASP A 234 -23.64 -95.77 -61.13
N LEU A 235 -22.92 -95.82 -60.00
CA LEU A 235 -22.29 -97.03 -59.48
C LEU A 235 -23.30 -98.11 -59.08
N ILE A 236 -24.42 -97.75 -58.45
CA ILE A 236 -25.50 -98.69 -58.12
C ILE A 236 -26.13 -99.26 -59.40
N ALA A 237 -26.37 -98.42 -60.42
CA ALA A 237 -26.88 -98.85 -61.71
C ALA A 237 -25.90 -99.77 -62.47
N MET A 238 -24.60 -99.43 -62.46
CA MET A 238 -23.54 -100.28 -63.02
C MET A 238 -23.44 -101.62 -62.29
N SER A 239 -23.47 -101.61 -60.96
CA SER A 239 -23.43 -102.82 -60.13
C SER A 239 -24.64 -103.73 -60.39
N SER A 240 -25.84 -103.15 -60.50
CA SER A 240 -27.06 -103.88 -60.91
C SER A 240 -26.91 -104.53 -62.28
N ARG A 241 -26.38 -103.79 -63.27
CA ARG A 241 -26.13 -104.33 -64.62
C ARG A 241 -25.10 -105.46 -64.62
N VAL A 242 -24.00 -105.31 -63.87
CA VAL A 242 -22.99 -106.37 -63.69
C VAL A 242 -23.60 -107.61 -63.00
N GLY A 243 -24.53 -107.42 -62.06
CA GLY A 243 -25.30 -108.51 -61.47
C GLY A 243 -26.09 -109.33 -62.50
N VAL A 244 -26.83 -108.65 -63.39
CA VAL A 244 -27.60 -109.31 -64.46
C VAL A 244 -26.71 -110.04 -65.46
N GLU A 245 -25.58 -109.44 -65.86
CA GLU A 245 -24.59 -110.10 -66.74
C GLU A 245 -23.98 -111.35 -66.08
N LEU A 246 -23.65 -111.29 -64.78
CA LEU A 246 -23.14 -112.43 -64.01
C LEU A 246 -24.17 -113.56 -63.85
N GLU A 247 -25.46 -113.22 -63.67
CA GLU A 247 -26.54 -114.20 -63.57
C GLU A 247 -26.78 -114.89 -64.94
N ALA A 248 -26.72 -114.14 -66.05
CA ALA A 248 -26.79 -114.70 -67.40
C ALA A 248 -25.58 -115.61 -67.74
N VAL A 249 -24.36 -115.23 -67.34
CA VAL A 249 -23.16 -116.07 -67.46
C VAL A 249 -23.27 -117.33 -66.59
N GLY A 250 -23.83 -117.21 -65.38
CA GLY A 250 -24.11 -118.32 -64.49
C GLY A 250 -25.05 -119.36 -65.13
N GLU A 251 -26.15 -118.92 -65.73
CA GLU A 251 -27.09 -119.81 -66.40
C GLU A 251 -26.50 -120.42 -67.69
N SER A 252 -25.72 -119.66 -68.47
CA SER A 252 -25.00 -120.19 -69.63
C SER A 252 -24.01 -121.31 -69.27
N LEU A 253 -23.30 -121.18 -68.14
CA LEU A 253 -22.45 -122.24 -67.59
C LEU A 253 -23.26 -123.45 -67.11
N ARG A 254 -24.45 -123.23 -66.55
CA ARG A 254 -25.39 -124.27 -66.10
C ARG A 254 -25.92 -125.09 -67.27
N GLN A 255 -26.33 -124.40 -68.35
CA GLN A 255 -26.77 -125.02 -69.60
C GLN A 255 -25.64 -125.84 -70.24
N ARG A 256 -24.44 -125.25 -70.42
CA ARG A 256 -23.25 -125.97 -70.92
C ARG A 256 -22.90 -127.20 -70.09
N THR A 257 -23.03 -127.15 -68.77
CA THR A 257 -22.78 -128.30 -67.88
C THR A 257 -23.81 -129.41 -68.13
N THR A 258 -25.06 -129.04 -68.41
CA THR A 258 -26.14 -129.98 -68.75
C THR A 258 -25.92 -130.60 -70.14
N ASP A 259 -25.54 -129.80 -71.13
CA ASP A 259 -25.23 -130.26 -72.49
C ASP A 259 -24.06 -131.27 -72.47
N VAL A 260 -22.98 -130.97 -71.74
CA VAL A 260 -21.85 -131.90 -71.51
C VAL A 260 -22.30 -133.19 -70.81
N GLY A 261 -23.20 -133.10 -69.83
CA GLY A 261 -23.77 -134.27 -69.15
C GLY A 261 -24.58 -135.18 -70.09
N THR A 262 -25.41 -134.61 -70.96
CA THR A 262 -26.16 -135.39 -71.96
C THR A 262 -25.24 -135.99 -73.03
N ALA A 263 -24.21 -135.26 -73.48
CA ALA A 263 -23.20 -135.77 -74.41
C ALA A 263 -22.40 -136.94 -73.82
N ALA A 264 -21.97 -136.84 -72.55
CA ALA A 264 -21.28 -137.91 -71.85
C ALA A 264 -22.17 -139.17 -71.70
N THR A 265 -23.45 -138.97 -71.34
CA THR A 265 -24.43 -140.07 -71.24
C THR A 265 -24.64 -140.77 -72.58
N ARG A 266 -24.68 -140.00 -73.67
CA ARG A 266 -24.82 -140.51 -75.04
C ARG A 266 -23.59 -141.30 -75.49
N ALA A 267 -22.38 -140.80 -75.20
CA ALA A 267 -21.14 -141.50 -75.51
C ALA A 267 -21.03 -142.85 -74.77
N ILE A 268 -21.48 -142.92 -73.51
CA ILE A 268 -21.57 -144.19 -72.74
C ILE A 268 -22.53 -145.18 -73.42
N ALA A 269 -23.71 -144.72 -73.86
CA ALA A 269 -24.69 -145.57 -74.54
C ALA A 269 -24.17 -146.09 -75.91
N GLU A 270 -23.54 -145.23 -76.71
CA GLU A 270 -22.94 -145.60 -78.00
C GLU A 270 -21.76 -146.58 -77.80
N THR A 271 -20.98 -146.44 -76.73
CA THR A 271 -19.92 -147.39 -76.35
C THR A 271 -20.48 -148.75 -75.92
N GLY A 272 -21.60 -148.78 -75.19
CA GLY A 272 -22.32 -150.02 -74.86
C GLY A 272 -22.79 -150.78 -76.10
N GLY A 273 -23.38 -150.08 -77.07
CA GLY A 273 -23.81 -150.69 -78.35
C GLY A 273 -22.64 -151.25 -79.18
N VAL A 274 -21.47 -150.61 -79.15
CA VAL A 274 -20.25 -151.17 -79.78
C VAL A 274 -19.83 -152.49 -79.14
N SER A 275 -19.99 -152.65 -77.83
CA SER A 275 -19.68 -153.90 -77.12
C SER A 275 -20.60 -155.05 -77.54
N GLU A 276 -21.92 -154.81 -77.63
CA GLU A 276 -22.90 -155.83 -78.06
C GLU A 276 -22.67 -156.30 -79.51
N VAL A 277 -22.24 -155.38 -80.39
CA VAL A 277 -21.89 -155.67 -81.79
C VAL A 277 -20.59 -156.46 -81.90
N LEU A 278 -19.62 -156.24 -81.00
CA LEU A 278 -18.39 -157.03 -80.91
C LEU A 278 -18.67 -158.47 -80.43
N GLU A 279 -19.53 -158.63 -79.43
CA GLU A 279 -19.91 -159.92 -78.87
C GLU A 279 -20.61 -160.80 -79.92
N LYS A 280 -21.63 -160.29 -80.61
CA LYS A 280 -22.29 -160.96 -81.74
C LYS A 280 -21.34 -161.30 -82.90
N ARG A 281 -20.30 -160.50 -83.15
CA ARG A 281 -19.27 -160.82 -84.15
C ARG A 281 -18.33 -161.94 -83.69
N SER A 282 -18.06 -162.06 -82.38
CA SER A 282 -17.24 -163.14 -81.81
C SER A 282 -17.91 -164.51 -81.97
N GLU A 283 -19.22 -164.58 -81.69
CA GLU A 283 -20.03 -165.79 -81.91
C GLU A 283 -20.03 -166.21 -83.39
N GLN A 284 -20.25 -165.25 -84.29
CA GLN A 284 -20.27 -165.50 -85.75
C GLN A 284 -18.90 -165.96 -86.28
N LEU A 285 -17.79 -165.41 -85.77
CA LEU A 285 -16.43 -165.84 -86.15
C LEU A 285 -16.12 -167.26 -85.66
N THR A 286 -16.62 -167.64 -84.48
CA THR A 286 -16.48 -169.00 -83.95
C THR A 286 -17.19 -170.01 -84.84
N HIS A 287 -18.45 -169.72 -85.22
CA HIS A 287 -19.25 -170.58 -86.09
C HIS A 287 -18.67 -170.69 -87.52
N LEU A 288 -17.98 -169.64 -88.00
CA LEU A 288 -17.32 -169.64 -89.32
C LEU A 288 -16.05 -170.51 -89.33
N ALA A 289 -15.32 -170.58 -88.21
CA ALA A 289 -14.10 -171.39 -88.09
C ALA A 289 -14.38 -172.89 -88.21
N GLU A 290 -15.47 -173.38 -87.62
CA GLU A 290 -15.90 -174.78 -87.75
C GLU A 290 -16.29 -175.15 -89.19
N GLN A 291 -17.02 -174.26 -89.88
CA GLN A 291 -17.42 -174.47 -91.28
C GLN A 291 -16.23 -174.49 -92.25
N LEU A 292 -15.19 -173.70 -91.99
CA LEU A 292 -13.93 -173.76 -92.74
C LEU A 292 -13.21 -175.11 -92.56
N GLY A 293 -13.14 -175.63 -91.33
CA GLY A 293 -12.50 -176.91 -91.02
C GLY A 293 -13.14 -178.12 -91.73
N ALA A 294 -14.45 -178.06 -92.00
CA ALA A 294 -15.15 -179.07 -92.78
C ALA A 294 -14.88 -178.95 -94.29
N ARG A 295 -14.96 -177.73 -94.85
CA ARG A 295 -14.74 -177.49 -96.29
C ARG A 295 -13.36 -177.91 -96.77
N VAL A 296 -12.30 -177.72 -95.96
CA VAL A 296 -10.94 -178.12 -96.34
C VAL A 296 -10.81 -179.63 -96.58
N ARG A 297 -11.55 -180.49 -95.85
CA ARG A 297 -11.53 -181.94 -96.08
C ARG A 297 -12.30 -182.37 -97.33
N ALA A 298 -13.38 -181.65 -97.67
CA ALA A 298 -14.18 -181.92 -98.85
C ALA A 298 -13.42 -181.60 -100.16
N VAL A 299 -12.61 -180.54 -100.18
CA VAL A 299 -11.81 -180.13 -101.35
C VAL A 299 -10.80 -181.21 -101.76
N THR A 300 -10.16 -181.89 -100.80
CA THR A 300 -9.11 -182.89 -101.09
C THR A 300 -9.62 -184.10 -101.86
N GLU A 301 -10.84 -184.58 -101.60
CA GLU A 301 -11.40 -185.74 -102.30
C GLU A 301 -12.06 -185.35 -103.64
N VAL A 302 -12.56 -184.11 -103.77
CA VAL A 302 -13.06 -183.57 -105.04
C VAL A 302 -11.96 -183.47 -106.10
N LEU A 303 -10.71 -183.16 -105.70
CA LEU A 303 -9.54 -183.23 -106.60
C LEU A 303 -9.29 -184.61 -107.22
N ARG A 304 -9.88 -185.69 -106.67
CA ARG A 304 -9.68 -187.06 -107.16
C ARG A 304 -10.86 -187.61 -107.97
N LYS A 305 -12.05 -187.01 -107.83
CA LYS A 305 -13.19 -187.24 -108.75
C LYS A 305 -13.41 -186.10 -109.75
N GLN A 306 -12.30 -185.44 -110.08
CA GLN A 306 -11.98 -185.01 -111.45
C GLN A 306 -11.76 -186.21 -112.41
N THR A 307 -12.56 -187.27 -112.26
CA THR A 307 -12.96 -188.08 -113.42
C THR A 307 -13.57 -187.15 -114.47
N GLU A 308 -13.53 -187.32 -115.79
CA GLU A 308 -12.89 -188.26 -116.73
C GLU A 308 -13.67 -188.08 -118.06
N GLN A 309 -13.77 -186.85 -118.59
CA GLN A 309 -14.43 -186.54 -119.86
C GLN A 309 -13.42 -186.68 -121.00
N VAL A 310 -13.52 -187.61 -121.93
CA VAL A 310 -14.42 -188.78 -122.12
C VAL A 310 -15.94 -188.49 -122.24
N VAL A 311 -16.99 -189.04 -121.60
CA VAL A 311 -17.42 -189.47 -120.24
C VAL A 311 -17.73 -188.37 -119.20
N VAL A 312 -16.95 -188.18 -118.13
CA VAL A 312 -17.40 -187.43 -116.91
C VAL A 312 -16.96 -185.96 -116.88
N SER A 313 -17.89 -185.04 -117.15
CA SER A 313 -18.22 -183.85 -116.34
C SER A 313 -19.45 -183.12 -116.93
N ALA A 314 -20.55 -183.85 -117.12
CA ALA A 314 -21.82 -183.28 -117.56
C ALA A 314 -22.58 -182.58 -116.40
N ASP A 315 -23.55 -181.74 -116.78
CA ASP A 315 -24.72 -181.31 -116.01
C ASP A 315 -24.56 -181.04 -114.51
N GLN A 316 -24.18 -179.79 -114.16
CA GLN A 316 -25.12 -178.80 -113.61
C GLN A 316 -24.38 -177.43 -113.44
N ALA A 317 -24.87 -176.25 -113.86
CA ALA A 317 -26.21 -175.64 -113.73
C ALA A 317 -26.67 -175.54 -112.26
N GLU A 318 -27.33 -174.51 -111.76
CA GLU A 318 -27.65 -173.16 -112.25
C GLU A 318 -28.32 -172.48 -111.04
N ALA A 319 -27.87 -171.26 -110.65
CA ALA A 319 -28.40 -170.51 -109.51
C ALA A 319 -28.32 -171.24 -108.14
N SER A 320 -28.11 -170.59 -106.99
CA SER A 320 -28.36 -169.23 -106.55
C SER A 320 -27.59 -169.04 -105.21
N VAL A 321 -27.34 -167.88 -104.58
CA VAL A 321 -27.55 -166.42 -104.72
C VAL A 321 -26.19 -165.81 -104.29
N GLY A 322 -25.67 -164.63 -104.69
CA GLY A 322 -26.23 -163.36 -105.15
C GLY A 322 -26.06 -162.26 -104.06
N ALA A 323 -26.34 -161.00 -104.39
CA ALA A 323 -26.55 -159.87 -103.45
C ALA A 323 -25.39 -159.27 -102.61
N VAL A 324 -24.10 -159.38 -102.99
CA VAL A 324 -22.99 -158.66 -102.29
C VAL A 324 -22.13 -157.72 -103.18
N GLY A 325 -22.10 -157.92 -104.51
CA GLY A 325 -21.11 -157.28 -105.38
C GLY A 325 -21.21 -155.75 -105.56
N GLU A 326 -22.40 -155.21 -105.83
CA GLU A 326 -22.51 -153.88 -106.47
C GLU A 326 -22.47 -152.68 -105.48
N GLY A 327 -22.78 -152.88 -104.21
CA GLY A 327 -22.90 -151.79 -103.22
C GLY A 327 -21.60 -151.01 -102.98
N LEU A 328 -20.44 -151.66 -103.12
CA LEU A 328 -19.13 -151.08 -102.88
C LEU A 328 -18.69 -150.05 -103.93
N ARG A 329 -19.34 -150.00 -105.10
CA ARG A 329 -18.92 -149.14 -106.22
C ARG A 329 -19.51 -147.73 -106.18
N VAL A 330 -20.67 -147.56 -105.54
CA VAL A 330 -21.37 -146.25 -105.45
C VAL A 330 -20.82 -145.37 -104.34
N GLN A 331 -20.36 -145.97 -103.23
CA GLN A 331 -19.82 -145.27 -102.05
C GLN A 331 -18.67 -144.31 -102.39
N ALA A 332 -17.89 -144.61 -103.44
CA ALA A 332 -16.71 -143.85 -103.86
C ALA A 332 -17.03 -142.44 -104.44
N GLN A 333 -18.22 -142.22 -105.00
CA GLN A 333 -18.56 -140.92 -105.64
C GLN A 333 -19.16 -139.90 -104.67
N ALA A 334 -19.70 -140.33 -103.53
CA ALA A 334 -20.28 -139.41 -102.53
C ALA A 334 -19.23 -138.53 -101.84
N LEU A 335 -18.03 -139.07 -101.60
CA LEU A 335 -16.93 -138.39 -100.91
C LEU A 335 -16.41 -137.15 -101.66
N SER A 336 -16.58 -137.07 -102.98
CA SER A 336 -16.06 -135.94 -103.77
C SER A 336 -16.79 -134.62 -103.52
N ARG A 337 -18.07 -134.64 -103.09
CA ARG A 337 -18.84 -133.41 -102.83
C ARG A 337 -18.59 -132.81 -101.45
N VAL A 338 -18.23 -133.65 -100.47
CA VAL A 338 -17.90 -133.22 -99.10
C VAL A 338 -16.62 -132.36 -99.05
N ALA A 339 -15.73 -132.54 -100.03
CA ALA A 339 -14.52 -131.73 -100.19
C ALA A 339 -14.81 -130.28 -100.66
N ASP A 340 -15.80 -130.09 -101.53
CA ASP A 340 -16.16 -128.76 -102.06
C ASP A 340 -16.83 -127.90 -100.98
N ASP A 341 -17.87 -128.41 -100.30
CA ASP A 341 -18.58 -127.69 -99.22
C ASP A 341 -17.63 -127.23 -98.09
N SER A 342 -16.63 -128.06 -97.77
CA SER A 342 -15.61 -127.75 -96.75
C SER A 342 -14.77 -126.52 -97.10
N THR A 343 -14.60 -126.23 -98.39
CA THR A 343 -13.77 -125.11 -98.88
C THR A 343 -14.44 -123.75 -98.68
N ASP A 344 -15.77 -123.67 -98.82
CA ASP A 344 -16.51 -122.41 -98.60
C ASP A 344 -16.78 -122.14 -97.11
N VAL A 345 -16.94 -123.19 -96.29
CA VAL A 345 -16.96 -123.04 -94.82
C VAL A 345 -15.64 -122.46 -94.30
N LEU A 346 -14.50 -122.88 -94.85
CA LEU A 346 -13.18 -122.32 -94.48
C LEU A 346 -13.01 -120.86 -94.91
N LYS A 347 -13.58 -120.43 -96.05
CA LYS A 347 -13.61 -119.00 -96.44
C LYS A 347 -14.47 -118.17 -95.49
N ALA A 348 -15.66 -118.68 -95.12
CA ALA A 348 -16.54 -118.01 -94.16
C ALA A 348 -15.89 -117.87 -92.78
N PHE A 349 -15.19 -118.91 -92.30
CA PHE A 349 -14.41 -118.86 -91.06
C PHE A 349 -13.26 -117.84 -91.15
N GLY A 350 -12.54 -117.80 -92.28
CA GLY A 350 -11.50 -116.80 -92.53
C GLY A 350 -12.03 -115.36 -92.48
N ALA A 351 -13.19 -115.10 -93.09
CA ALA A 351 -13.85 -113.80 -93.03
C ALA A 351 -14.27 -113.41 -91.60
N ALA A 352 -14.84 -114.35 -90.84
CA ALA A 352 -15.25 -114.11 -89.45
C ALA A 352 -14.04 -113.84 -88.52
N VAL A 353 -12.91 -114.53 -88.73
CA VAL A 353 -11.66 -114.25 -87.98
C VAL A 353 -11.08 -112.88 -88.38
N GLN A 354 -11.11 -112.54 -89.67
CA GLN A 354 -10.67 -111.22 -90.16
C GLN A 354 -11.50 -110.07 -89.56
N GLN A 355 -12.83 -110.22 -89.48
CA GLN A 355 -13.71 -109.20 -88.92
C GLN A 355 -13.55 -109.05 -87.39
N ASN A 356 -13.48 -110.16 -86.65
CA ASN A 356 -13.19 -110.12 -85.21
C ASN A 356 -11.83 -109.45 -84.91
N ALA A 357 -10.83 -109.57 -85.78
CA ALA A 357 -9.54 -108.89 -85.64
C ALA A 357 -9.64 -107.36 -85.87
N VAL A 358 -10.56 -106.89 -86.71
CA VAL A 358 -10.82 -105.45 -86.91
C VAL A 358 -11.58 -104.89 -85.71
N GLU A 359 -12.67 -105.54 -85.29
CA GLU A 359 -13.50 -105.09 -84.15
C GLU A 359 -12.71 -105.07 -82.84
N LEU A 360 -11.83 -106.05 -82.61
CA LEU A 360 -10.89 -106.05 -81.47
C LEU A 360 -9.83 -104.93 -81.58
N GLY A 361 -9.41 -104.59 -82.80
CA GLY A 361 -8.50 -103.46 -83.07
C GLY A 361 -9.13 -102.11 -82.74
N GLU A 362 -10.36 -101.87 -83.22
CA GLU A 362 -11.11 -100.65 -82.93
C GLU A 362 -11.41 -100.51 -81.43
N ALA A 363 -11.81 -101.59 -80.75
CA ALA A 363 -12.03 -101.60 -79.31
C ALA A 363 -10.75 -101.26 -78.52
N ALA A 364 -9.59 -101.85 -78.89
CA ALA A 364 -8.31 -101.53 -78.27
C ALA A 364 -7.89 -100.06 -78.51
N GLN A 365 -8.15 -99.54 -79.72
CA GLN A 365 -7.83 -98.15 -80.08
C GLN A 365 -8.74 -97.14 -79.36
N GLN A 366 -10.01 -97.47 -79.15
CA GLN A 366 -10.96 -96.67 -78.37
C GLN A 366 -10.56 -96.62 -76.88
N VAL A 367 -10.16 -97.75 -76.29
CA VAL A 367 -9.63 -97.81 -74.91
C VAL A 367 -8.34 -96.98 -74.78
N PHE A 368 -7.44 -97.04 -75.77
CA PHE A 368 -6.22 -96.24 -75.78
C PHE A 368 -6.52 -94.72 -75.83
N ALA A 369 -7.46 -94.30 -76.68
CA ALA A 369 -7.89 -92.90 -76.78
C ALA A 369 -8.56 -92.38 -75.48
N GLN A 370 -9.39 -93.20 -74.83
CA GLN A 370 -9.97 -92.87 -73.52
C GLN A 370 -8.90 -92.77 -72.42
N SER A 371 -7.93 -93.69 -72.40
CA SER A 371 -6.79 -93.66 -71.47
C SER A 371 -5.92 -92.41 -71.64
N GLN A 372 -5.62 -92.02 -72.89
CA GLN A 372 -4.90 -90.80 -73.19
C GLN A 372 -5.66 -89.54 -72.73
N THR A 373 -6.96 -89.48 -73.02
CA THR A 373 -7.83 -88.35 -72.60
C THR A 373 -7.90 -88.21 -71.08
N ALA A 374 -7.97 -89.33 -70.35
CA ALA A 374 -7.91 -89.33 -68.88
C ALA A 374 -6.53 -88.90 -68.36
N GLY A 375 -5.44 -89.33 -69.01
CA GLY A 375 -4.08 -88.94 -68.65
C GLY A 375 -3.80 -87.45 -68.82
N ASP A 376 -4.26 -86.85 -69.92
CA ASP A 376 -4.11 -85.41 -70.17
C ASP A 376 -5.06 -84.56 -69.31
N SER A 377 -6.23 -85.09 -68.95
CA SER A 377 -7.10 -84.49 -67.92
C SER A 377 -6.42 -84.48 -66.54
N LEU A 378 -5.79 -85.58 -66.13
CA LEU A 378 -5.03 -85.66 -64.88
C LEU A 378 -3.80 -84.74 -64.88
N ARG A 379 -3.08 -84.60 -66.00
CA ARG A 379 -1.99 -83.62 -66.14
C ARG A 379 -2.48 -82.19 -65.97
N THR A 380 -3.64 -81.86 -66.55
CA THR A 380 -4.25 -80.53 -66.44
C THR A 380 -4.65 -80.24 -65.00
N ILE A 381 -5.36 -81.16 -64.35
CA ILE A 381 -5.74 -81.04 -62.93
C ILE A 381 -4.51 -80.92 -62.01
N SER A 382 -3.44 -81.69 -62.27
CA SER A 382 -2.20 -81.60 -61.50
C SER A 382 -1.53 -80.23 -61.64
N ARG A 383 -1.52 -79.67 -62.85
CA ARG A 383 -0.95 -78.35 -63.13
C ARG A 383 -1.79 -77.22 -62.51
N ASP A 384 -3.11 -77.28 -62.63
CA ASP A 384 -4.02 -76.29 -62.04
C ASP A 384 -3.95 -76.31 -60.51
N PHE A 385 -3.78 -77.50 -59.92
CA PHE A 385 -3.54 -77.67 -58.49
C PHE A 385 -2.19 -77.09 -58.06
N GLU A 386 -1.12 -77.32 -58.83
CA GLU A 386 0.22 -76.79 -58.56
C GLU A 386 0.26 -75.25 -58.70
N GLU A 387 -0.38 -74.67 -59.71
CA GLU A 387 -0.50 -73.20 -59.85
C GLU A 387 -1.32 -72.62 -58.69
N THR A 388 -2.47 -73.22 -58.36
CA THR A 388 -3.34 -72.75 -57.26
C THR A 388 -2.64 -72.86 -55.90
N SER A 389 -1.88 -73.93 -55.67
CA SER A 389 -1.08 -74.15 -54.46
C SER A 389 0.01 -73.07 -54.30
N ASN A 390 0.81 -72.84 -55.36
CA ASN A 390 1.84 -71.80 -55.35
C ASN A 390 1.25 -70.39 -55.14
N LYS A 391 0.10 -70.09 -55.76
CA LYS A 391 -0.62 -68.82 -55.62
C LYS A 391 -1.14 -68.62 -54.18
N THR A 392 -1.62 -69.69 -53.55
CA THR A 392 -2.06 -69.69 -52.14
C THR A 392 -0.87 -69.49 -51.19
N ALA A 393 0.25 -70.19 -51.42
CA ALA A 393 1.47 -70.05 -50.62
C ALA A 393 2.05 -68.62 -50.70
N ALA A 394 2.04 -68.02 -51.88
CA ALA A 394 2.45 -66.62 -52.09
C ALA A 394 1.55 -65.64 -51.31
N GLN A 395 0.22 -65.83 -51.34
CA GLN A 395 -0.72 -65.00 -50.58
C GLN A 395 -0.56 -65.14 -49.06
N VAL A 396 -0.35 -66.36 -48.55
CA VAL A 396 -0.08 -66.61 -47.12
C VAL A 396 1.23 -65.94 -46.68
N THR A 397 2.27 -65.99 -47.51
CA THR A 397 3.56 -65.33 -47.24
C THR A 397 3.40 -63.81 -47.19
N ALA A 398 2.73 -63.22 -48.18
CA ALA A 398 2.45 -61.78 -48.23
C ALA A 398 1.63 -61.30 -47.02
N ALA A 399 0.61 -62.05 -46.60
CA ALA A 399 -0.17 -61.76 -45.39
C ALA A 399 0.70 -61.85 -44.12
N GLY A 400 1.59 -62.84 -44.03
CA GLY A 400 2.53 -62.99 -42.92
C GLY A 400 3.54 -61.84 -42.79
N ASP A 401 4.07 -61.33 -43.90
CA ASP A 401 5.00 -60.20 -43.89
C ASP A 401 4.30 -58.84 -43.70
N MET A 402 3.04 -58.69 -44.16
CA MET A 402 2.19 -57.57 -43.74
C MET A 402 1.94 -57.58 -42.22
N LEU A 403 1.61 -58.73 -41.64
CA LEU A 403 1.43 -58.88 -40.18
C LEU A 403 2.72 -58.56 -39.41
N ARG A 404 3.88 -59.07 -39.85
CA ARG A 404 5.19 -58.72 -39.24
C ARG A 404 5.47 -57.22 -39.32
N THR A 405 5.11 -56.57 -40.41
CA THR A 405 5.34 -55.14 -40.61
C THR A 405 4.44 -54.31 -39.69
N GLY A 406 3.14 -54.61 -39.66
CA GLY A 406 2.19 -53.98 -38.73
C GLY A 406 2.57 -54.18 -37.26
N ILE A 407 3.05 -55.37 -36.87
CA ILE A 407 3.56 -55.62 -35.51
C ILE A 407 4.77 -54.72 -35.20
N ARG A 408 5.75 -54.60 -36.10
CA ARG A 408 6.92 -53.72 -35.89
C ARG A 408 6.54 -52.24 -35.76
N GLU A 409 5.62 -51.75 -36.60
CA GLU A 409 5.12 -50.38 -36.50
C GLU A 409 4.38 -50.14 -35.19
N LEU A 410 3.59 -51.12 -34.72
CA LEU A 410 2.85 -51.03 -33.47
C LEU A 410 3.77 -51.08 -32.24
N THR A 411 4.86 -51.88 -32.28
CA THR A 411 5.94 -51.83 -31.28
C THR A 411 6.63 -50.46 -31.27
N SER A 412 7.08 -49.97 -32.43
CA SER A 412 7.74 -48.66 -32.58
C SER A 412 6.86 -47.50 -32.09
N SER A 413 5.57 -47.54 -32.40
CA SER A 413 4.58 -46.57 -31.92
C SER A 413 4.42 -46.63 -30.40
N SER A 414 4.34 -47.83 -29.82
CA SER A 414 4.26 -48.05 -28.37
C SER A 414 5.50 -47.53 -27.63
N GLU A 415 6.69 -47.77 -28.17
CA GLU A 415 7.96 -47.24 -27.63
C GLU A 415 8.01 -45.71 -27.68
N ARG A 416 7.61 -45.10 -28.81
CA ARG A 416 7.46 -43.63 -28.96
C ARG A 416 6.48 -43.04 -27.94
N ILE A 417 5.29 -43.62 -27.79
CA ILE A 417 4.27 -43.16 -26.84
C ILE A 417 4.82 -43.26 -25.41
N THR A 418 5.45 -44.38 -25.07
CA THR A 418 6.06 -44.59 -23.74
C THR A 418 7.19 -43.58 -23.46
N ALA A 419 7.99 -43.23 -24.48
CA ALA A 419 9.02 -42.20 -24.36
C ALA A 419 8.43 -40.79 -24.18
N GLN A 420 7.40 -40.42 -24.95
CA GLN A 420 6.71 -39.13 -24.80
C GLN A 420 6.03 -38.99 -23.43
N VAL A 421 5.40 -40.04 -22.92
CA VAL A 421 4.75 -40.05 -21.59
C VAL A 421 5.79 -39.86 -20.48
N ARG A 422 6.98 -40.49 -20.55
CA ARG A 422 8.07 -40.21 -19.59
C ARG A 422 8.56 -38.77 -19.68
N ALA A 423 8.85 -38.28 -20.89
CA ALA A 423 9.33 -36.92 -21.09
C ALA A 423 8.34 -35.85 -20.57
N ALA A 424 7.03 -36.08 -20.75
CA ALA A 424 5.98 -35.25 -20.18
C ALA A 424 5.99 -35.30 -18.64
N GLY A 425 6.05 -36.49 -18.04
CA GLY A 425 6.13 -36.67 -16.58
C GLY A 425 7.38 -36.04 -15.95
N ASP A 426 8.52 -36.07 -16.63
CA ASP A 426 9.77 -35.45 -16.17
C ASP A 426 9.80 -33.93 -16.38
N GLY A 427 9.08 -33.41 -17.38
CA GLY A 427 8.78 -31.97 -17.48
C GLY A 427 7.88 -31.50 -16.35
N LEU A 428 6.80 -32.23 -16.07
CA LEU A 428 5.81 -31.89 -15.05
C LEU A 428 6.42 -31.95 -13.64
N ARG A 429 7.32 -32.90 -13.36
CA ARG A 429 8.10 -32.94 -12.11
C ARG A 429 9.08 -31.77 -11.95
N ARG A 430 9.78 -31.34 -13.01
CA ARG A 430 10.64 -30.16 -12.95
C ARG A 430 9.85 -28.88 -12.68
N HIS A 431 8.76 -28.67 -13.42
CA HIS A 431 7.91 -27.49 -13.20
C HIS A 431 7.26 -27.49 -11.81
N ALA A 432 6.88 -28.65 -11.24
CA ALA A 432 6.43 -28.71 -9.86
C ALA A 432 7.52 -28.30 -8.85
N SER A 433 8.78 -28.71 -9.08
CA SER A 433 9.92 -28.31 -8.24
C SER A 433 10.24 -26.82 -8.36
N GLU A 434 10.23 -26.27 -9.59
CA GLU A 434 10.43 -24.83 -9.85
C GLU A 434 9.31 -23.98 -9.21
N LEU A 435 8.06 -24.47 -9.26
CA LEU A 435 6.91 -23.82 -8.62
C LEU A 435 7.03 -23.84 -7.09
N GLN A 436 7.53 -24.94 -6.51
CA GLN A 436 7.74 -25.02 -5.06
C GLN A 436 8.89 -24.09 -4.60
N GLU A 437 10.04 -24.11 -5.27
CA GLU A 437 11.16 -23.22 -4.94
C GLU A 437 10.76 -21.73 -5.04
N THR A 438 10.04 -21.36 -6.11
CA THR A 438 9.53 -19.99 -6.27
C THR A 438 8.44 -19.62 -5.26
N THR A 439 7.63 -20.58 -4.82
CA THR A 439 6.65 -20.38 -3.73
C THR A 439 7.34 -20.15 -2.38
N GLU A 440 8.29 -21.01 -2.01
CA GLU A 440 9.07 -20.88 -0.77
C GLU A 440 9.84 -19.54 -0.75
N ARG A 441 10.50 -19.17 -1.85
CA ARG A 441 11.23 -17.91 -1.99
C ARG A 441 10.32 -16.67 -2.03
N THR A 442 9.04 -16.83 -2.36
CA THR A 442 8.04 -15.75 -2.28
C THR A 442 7.48 -15.62 -0.87
N SER A 443 7.23 -16.76 -0.20
CA SER A 443 6.81 -16.80 1.21
C SER A 443 7.84 -16.15 2.13
N ALA A 444 9.14 -16.49 1.97
CA ALA A 444 10.22 -15.88 2.74
C ALA A 444 10.35 -14.36 2.55
N LYS A 445 9.97 -13.83 1.37
CA LYS A 445 9.92 -12.39 1.10
C LYS A 445 8.71 -11.71 1.75
N LEU A 446 7.55 -12.38 1.78
CA LEU A 446 6.36 -11.91 2.48
C LEU A 446 6.62 -11.83 3.99
N GLU A 447 7.22 -12.86 4.58
CA GLU A 447 7.57 -12.89 6.00
C GLU A 447 8.50 -11.72 6.38
N ALA A 448 9.56 -11.49 5.60
CA ALA A 448 10.48 -10.37 5.79
C ALA A 448 9.81 -8.99 5.61
N ALA A 449 8.83 -8.88 4.72
CA ALA A 449 8.04 -7.66 4.56
C ALA A 449 7.10 -7.41 5.76
N PHE A 450 6.47 -8.46 6.29
CA PHE A 450 5.63 -8.35 7.49
C PHE A 450 6.45 -7.98 8.74
N GLU A 451 7.63 -8.58 8.92
CA GLU A 451 8.63 -8.17 9.94
C GLU A 451 8.95 -6.66 9.82
N MET A 452 9.32 -6.20 8.62
CA MET A 452 9.68 -4.80 8.39
C MET A 452 8.51 -3.83 8.66
N VAL A 453 7.30 -4.17 8.22
CA VAL A 453 6.08 -3.38 8.48
C VAL A 453 5.76 -3.36 9.98
N ARG A 454 5.90 -4.50 10.68
CA ARG A 454 5.67 -4.60 12.13
C ARG A 454 6.67 -3.76 12.92
N ALA A 455 7.95 -3.84 12.57
CA ALA A 455 9.01 -3.01 13.15
C ALA A 455 8.74 -1.51 12.93
N LYS A 456 8.39 -1.10 11.70
CA LYS A 456 8.08 0.31 11.39
C LYS A 456 6.79 0.82 12.02
N SER A 457 5.78 -0.02 12.19
CA SER A 457 4.55 0.32 12.92
C SER A 457 4.83 0.56 14.41
N ASN A 458 5.69 -0.27 15.03
CA ASN A 458 6.12 -0.08 16.42
C ASN A 458 6.98 1.19 16.61
N ASP A 459 7.90 1.45 15.69
CA ASP A 459 8.74 2.66 15.63
C ASP A 459 7.88 3.94 15.48
N LEU A 460 6.83 3.87 14.66
CA LEU A 460 5.84 4.95 14.49
C LEU A 460 4.99 5.15 15.76
N GLY A 461 4.58 4.07 16.44
CA GLY A 461 3.85 4.14 17.71
C GLY A 461 4.65 4.83 18.81
N ILE A 462 5.89 4.40 19.04
CA ILE A 462 6.82 5.04 19.99
C ILE A 462 7.05 6.52 19.64
N THR A 463 7.13 6.85 18.35
CA THR A 463 7.26 8.24 17.90
C THR A 463 5.99 9.05 18.17
N GLY A 464 4.81 8.47 17.98
CA GLY A 464 3.51 9.08 18.26
C GLY A 464 3.29 9.40 19.74
N ASP A 465 3.54 8.43 20.63
CA ASP A 465 3.46 8.62 22.09
C ASP A 465 4.40 9.74 22.57
N ARG A 466 5.60 9.79 22.00
CA ARG A 466 6.61 10.82 22.31
C ARG A 466 6.18 12.20 21.82
N LEU A 467 5.51 12.28 20.67
CA LEU A 467 4.93 13.51 20.14
C LEU A 467 3.77 14.00 21.03
N ALA A 468 2.93 13.09 21.51
CA ALA A 468 1.82 13.38 22.40
C ALA A 468 2.32 13.94 23.75
N GLN A 469 3.31 13.30 24.38
CA GLN A 469 3.95 13.82 25.60
C GLN A 469 4.58 15.20 25.40
N GLN A 470 5.20 15.46 24.23
CA GLN A 470 5.76 16.78 23.92
C GLN A 470 4.66 17.84 23.74
N ALA A 471 3.54 17.50 23.10
CA ALA A 471 2.40 18.41 22.95
C ALA A 471 1.72 18.73 24.29
N GLU A 472 1.54 17.74 25.17
CA GLU A 472 0.97 17.91 26.51
C GLU A 472 1.90 18.75 27.41
N SER A 473 3.21 18.46 27.39
CA SER A 473 4.23 19.26 28.07
C SER A 473 4.25 20.71 27.59
N PHE A 474 4.17 20.93 26.27
CA PHE A 474 4.08 22.27 25.69
C PHE A 474 2.82 23.00 26.15
N ALA A 475 1.63 22.39 26.06
CA ALA A 475 0.38 22.98 26.52
C ALA A 475 0.43 23.34 28.02
N GLY A 476 0.95 22.44 28.86
CA GLY A 476 1.15 22.68 30.29
C GLY A 476 2.24 23.72 30.63
N SER A 477 3.11 24.08 29.69
CA SER A 477 4.05 25.21 29.82
C SER A 477 3.42 26.53 29.36
N PHE A 478 2.70 26.51 28.24
CA PHE A 478 2.02 27.67 27.66
C PHE A 478 0.91 28.19 28.59
N ALA A 479 0.11 27.30 29.18
CA ALA A 479 -0.92 27.67 30.15
C ALA A 479 -0.36 28.42 31.36
N ARG A 480 0.82 28.03 31.86
CA ARG A 480 1.51 28.73 32.96
C ARG A 480 2.04 30.10 32.53
N GLN A 481 2.63 30.21 31.34
CA GLN A 481 3.07 31.52 30.82
C GLN A 481 1.90 32.50 30.60
N VAL A 482 0.73 32.02 30.18
CA VAL A 482 -0.48 32.85 30.06
C VAL A 482 -0.95 33.33 31.44
N ASP A 483 -0.97 32.47 32.46
CA ASP A 483 -1.37 32.88 33.82
C ASP A 483 -0.35 33.84 34.47
N GLU A 484 0.95 33.58 34.32
CA GLU A 484 2.02 34.50 34.73
C GLU A 484 1.87 35.87 34.07
N LEU A 485 1.57 35.93 32.76
CA LEU A 485 1.36 37.17 32.02
C LEU A 485 0.10 37.92 32.48
N VAL A 486 -1.01 37.21 32.72
CA VAL A 486 -2.25 37.80 33.25
C VAL A 486 -2.04 38.37 34.65
N ASN A 487 -1.32 37.66 35.52
CA ASN A 487 -1.02 38.12 36.88
C ASN A 487 -0.01 39.29 36.88
N ALA A 488 0.98 39.29 35.98
CA ALA A 488 1.87 40.43 35.76
C ALA A 488 1.11 41.67 35.25
N SER A 489 0.15 41.49 34.33
CA SER A 489 -0.70 42.58 33.81
C SER A 489 -1.53 43.23 34.93
N LYS A 490 -2.22 42.43 35.76
CA LYS A 490 -2.97 42.94 36.93
C LYS A 490 -2.07 43.67 37.93
N LEU A 491 -0.85 43.18 38.16
CA LEU A 491 0.10 43.82 39.06
C LEU A 491 0.62 45.15 38.50
N ALA A 492 0.76 45.27 37.17
CA ALA A 492 1.12 46.52 36.50
C ALA A 492 -0.03 47.55 36.52
N GLU A 493 -1.27 47.10 36.33
CA GLU A 493 -2.49 47.91 36.43
C GLU A 493 -2.64 48.51 37.83
N ILE A 494 -2.57 47.68 38.89
CA ILE A 494 -2.60 48.13 40.29
C ILE A 494 -1.48 49.12 40.59
N ARG A 495 -0.25 48.88 40.11
CA ARG A 495 0.88 49.80 40.30
C ARG A 495 0.70 51.12 39.56
N THR A 496 0.04 51.11 38.40
CA THR A 496 -0.23 52.32 37.62
C THR A 496 -1.16 53.25 38.39
N HIS A 497 -2.31 52.73 38.86
CA HIS A 497 -3.22 53.52 39.70
C HIS A 497 -2.56 54.02 41.00
N GLN A 498 -1.76 53.20 41.68
CA GLN A 498 -1.01 53.65 42.87
C GLN A 498 0.04 54.74 42.58
N MET A 499 0.54 54.83 41.34
CA MET A 499 1.43 55.91 40.90
C MET A 499 0.63 57.17 40.55
N GLU A 500 -0.55 57.02 39.94
CA GLU A 500 -1.47 58.12 39.62
C GLU A 500 -2.01 58.80 40.88
N GLU A 501 -2.51 58.05 41.86
CA GLU A 501 -2.99 58.57 43.14
C GLU A 501 -1.90 59.36 43.88
N LYS A 502 -0.70 58.80 43.98
CA LYS A 502 0.45 59.48 44.63
C LYS A 502 0.90 60.72 43.86
N ARG A 503 0.83 60.71 42.53
CA ARG A 503 1.13 61.86 41.70
C ARG A 503 0.11 62.98 41.88
N ALA A 504 -1.18 62.65 41.97
CA ALA A 504 -2.24 63.62 42.26
C ALA A 504 -2.05 64.24 43.66
N GLN A 505 -1.79 63.43 44.69
CA GLN A 505 -1.51 63.90 46.05
C GLN A 505 -0.30 64.85 46.10
N ALA A 506 0.84 64.45 45.54
CA ALA A 506 2.05 65.28 45.50
C ALA A 506 1.88 66.56 44.67
N SER A 507 1.07 66.52 43.61
CA SER A 507 0.72 67.71 42.80
C SER A 507 -0.07 68.74 43.61
N VAL A 508 -1.08 68.29 44.37
CA VAL A 508 -1.88 69.16 45.25
C VAL A 508 -1.05 69.71 46.41
N GLU A 509 -0.21 68.88 47.04
CA GLU A 509 0.68 69.31 48.13
C GLU A 509 1.68 70.38 47.65
N HIS A 510 2.35 70.16 46.52
CA HIS A 510 3.27 71.12 45.92
C HIS A 510 2.56 72.42 45.50
N PHE A 511 1.34 72.33 44.94
CA PHE A 511 0.52 73.51 44.63
C PHE A 511 0.20 74.31 45.90
N LEU A 512 -0.25 73.66 46.99
CA LEU A 512 -0.60 74.35 48.24
C LEU A 512 0.62 75.02 48.88
N GLN A 513 1.80 74.40 48.82
CA GLN A 513 3.05 74.99 49.30
C GLN A 513 3.44 76.24 48.50
N ASN A 514 3.38 76.19 47.16
CA ASN A 514 3.64 77.34 46.30
C ASN A 514 2.60 78.45 46.51
N ALA A 515 1.32 78.10 46.68
CA ALA A 515 0.24 79.04 46.92
C ALA A 515 0.40 79.79 48.24
N ALA A 516 0.84 79.12 49.32
CA ALA A 516 1.11 79.75 50.61
C ALA A 516 2.19 80.83 50.49
N PHE A 517 3.31 80.52 49.83
CA PHE A 517 4.40 81.48 49.59
C PHE A 517 3.96 82.71 48.76
N ILE A 518 3.10 82.51 47.77
CA ILE A 518 2.56 83.63 46.98
C ILE A 518 1.57 84.48 47.80
N VAL A 519 0.74 83.87 48.65
CA VAL A 519 -0.14 84.59 49.58
C VAL A 519 0.67 85.42 50.58
N GLU A 520 1.77 84.90 51.12
CA GLU A 520 2.67 85.63 52.03
C GLU A 520 3.31 86.85 51.34
N LYS A 521 3.84 86.69 50.12
CA LYS A 521 4.33 87.82 49.30
C LYS A 521 3.25 88.88 49.08
N LEU A 522 2.03 88.45 48.77
CA LEU A 522 0.90 89.36 48.52
C LEU A 522 0.51 90.11 49.80
N GLN A 523 0.50 89.45 50.96
CA GLN A 523 0.29 90.10 52.25
C GLN A 523 1.39 91.13 52.53
N SER A 524 2.66 90.80 52.28
CA SER A 524 3.80 91.74 52.39
C SER A 524 3.62 92.97 51.49
N LEU A 525 3.37 92.78 50.19
CA LEU A 525 3.06 93.86 49.24
C LEU A 525 1.84 94.69 49.67
N SER A 526 0.85 94.08 50.33
CA SER A 526 -0.31 94.80 50.89
C SER A 526 0.08 95.73 52.04
N VAL A 527 1.14 95.44 52.79
CA VAL A 527 1.66 96.35 53.83
C VAL A 527 2.27 97.60 53.18
N ASP A 528 3.04 97.43 52.11
CA ASP A 528 3.70 98.55 51.42
C ASP A 528 2.71 99.42 50.62
N ILE A 529 1.78 98.80 49.90
CA ILE A 529 0.61 99.46 49.30
C ILE A 529 -0.17 100.23 50.38
N GLY A 530 -0.40 99.59 51.54
CA GLY A 530 -1.09 100.19 52.68
C GLY A 530 -0.36 101.40 53.25
N ARG A 531 0.96 101.32 53.41
CA ARG A 531 1.82 102.40 53.95
C ARG A 531 1.82 103.63 53.05
N ILE A 532 1.87 103.45 51.74
CA ILE A 532 1.96 104.55 50.76
C ILE A 532 0.59 105.17 50.43
N PHE A 533 -0.50 104.39 50.57
CA PHE A 533 -1.86 104.84 50.29
C PHE A 533 -2.61 105.36 51.52
N ASN A 534 -2.50 104.67 52.67
CA ASN A 534 -3.15 105.03 53.92
C ASN A 534 -2.10 105.41 54.99
N ALA A 535 -1.66 106.67 54.99
CA ALA A 535 -0.60 107.16 55.88
C ALA A 535 -0.91 107.13 57.40
N ASN A 536 -2.06 106.61 57.83
CA ASN A 536 -2.50 106.55 59.22
C ASN A 536 -2.81 105.11 59.66
N ILE A 537 -1.79 104.26 59.58
CA ILE A 537 -1.78 102.91 60.15
C ILE A 537 -1.55 103.03 61.66
N ASP A 538 -2.46 102.47 62.47
CA ASP A 538 -2.30 102.47 63.93
C ASP A 538 -1.36 101.37 64.43
N GLU A 539 -0.74 101.62 65.58
CA GLU A 539 0.07 100.66 66.33
C GLU A 539 -0.71 99.40 66.73
N LYS A 540 -2.05 99.45 66.68
CA LYS A 540 -2.87 98.24 66.84
C LYS A 540 -2.74 97.31 65.64
N ALA A 541 -2.86 97.79 64.41
CA ALA A 541 -2.72 96.94 63.22
C ALA A 541 -1.34 96.25 63.14
N TRP A 542 -0.27 96.93 63.55
CA TRP A 542 1.06 96.31 63.67
C TRP A 542 1.11 95.21 64.73
N ARG A 543 0.51 95.40 65.91
CA ARG A 543 0.43 94.35 66.94
C ARG A 543 -0.45 93.18 66.51
N ASP A 544 -1.60 93.43 65.91
CA ASP A 544 -2.50 92.40 65.39
C ASP A 544 -1.81 91.59 64.28
N PHE A 545 -1.00 92.23 63.40
CA PHE A 545 -0.16 91.58 62.39
C PHE A 545 0.94 90.70 62.99
N HIS A 546 1.73 91.24 63.94
CA HIS A 546 2.78 90.47 64.64
C HIS A 546 2.21 89.36 65.54
N ALA A 547 0.93 89.42 65.90
CA ALA A 547 0.21 88.33 66.57
C ALA A 547 -0.37 87.27 65.60
N GLY A 548 -0.16 87.42 64.29
CA GLY A 548 -0.52 86.44 63.26
C GLY A 548 -1.65 86.85 62.31
N ASP A 549 -2.31 88.01 62.49
CA ASP A 549 -3.31 88.49 61.53
C ASP A 549 -2.65 89.15 60.31
N GLN A 550 -2.00 88.34 59.47
CA GLN A 550 -1.26 88.80 58.29
C GLN A 550 -2.14 89.57 57.28
N SER A 551 -3.46 89.38 57.32
CA SER A 551 -4.42 90.04 56.42
C SER A 551 -5.01 91.34 56.99
N ILE A 552 -4.64 91.76 58.21
CA ILE A 552 -5.16 92.99 58.85
C ILE A 552 -4.98 94.25 57.98
N PHE A 553 -3.85 94.36 57.28
CA PHE A 553 -3.55 95.48 56.38
C PHE A 553 -4.45 95.47 55.15
N VAL A 554 -4.67 94.30 54.55
CA VAL A 554 -5.59 94.09 53.42
C VAL A 554 -7.01 94.54 53.81
N ARG A 555 -7.47 94.08 54.98
CA ARG A 555 -8.75 94.46 55.58
C ARG A 555 -8.87 95.96 55.85
N LYS A 556 -7.78 96.61 56.28
CA LYS A 556 -7.73 98.05 56.60
C LYS A 556 -7.70 98.93 55.36
N ILE A 557 -7.02 98.51 54.29
CA ILE A 557 -7.11 99.14 52.97
C ILE A 557 -8.55 99.04 52.46
N LEU A 558 -9.10 97.83 52.36
CA LEU A 558 -10.46 97.60 51.85
C LEU A 558 -11.55 98.36 52.64
N LYS A 559 -11.40 98.49 53.96
CA LYS A 559 -12.33 99.25 54.81
C LYS A 559 -12.26 100.77 54.59
N ASN A 560 -11.11 101.30 54.18
CA ASN A 560 -10.89 102.73 53.98
C ASN A 560 -11.17 103.19 52.54
N LEU A 561 -11.52 102.28 51.62
CA LEU A 561 -11.76 102.60 50.21
C LEU A 561 -13.22 103.00 49.95
N ASP A 562 -13.47 104.31 49.91
CA ASP A 562 -14.69 104.88 49.33
C ASP A 562 -14.54 105.16 47.82
N LYS A 563 -15.58 105.73 47.19
CA LYS A 563 -15.58 106.06 45.74
C LYS A 563 -14.54 107.11 45.35
N HIS A 564 -14.18 108.04 46.23
CA HIS A 564 -13.14 109.03 45.99
C HIS A 564 -11.75 108.40 46.13
N GLN A 565 -11.56 107.49 47.10
CA GLN A 565 -10.29 106.78 47.25
C GLN A 565 -10.04 105.74 46.15
N MET A 566 -11.07 105.07 45.63
CA MET A 566 -10.90 104.23 44.42
C MET A 566 -10.47 105.04 43.19
N ALA A 567 -10.89 106.31 43.08
CA ALA A 567 -10.36 107.22 42.05
C ALA A 567 -8.93 107.69 42.37
N SER A 568 -8.60 107.95 43.64
CA SER A 568 -7.25 108.36 44.04
C SER A 568 -6.21 107.26 43.86
N ILE A 569 -6.57 105.96 43.91
CA ILE A 569 -5.69 104.84 43.52
C ILE A 569 -5.11 105.07 42.11
N LYS A 570 -5.95 105.47 41.14
CA LYS A 570 -5.49 105.66 39.77
C LYS A 570 -4.49 106.81 39.67
N ASN A 571 -4.82 107.98 40.22
CA ASN A 571 -3.92 109.14 40.20
C ASN A 571 -2.61 108.81 40.92
N LYS A 572 -2.69 108.17 42.10
CA LYS A 572 -1.52 107.69 42.87
C LYS A 572 -0.66 106.73 42.03
N PHE A 573 -1.25 105.82 41.26
CA PHE A 573 -0.54 104.90 40.35
C PHE A 573 0.08 105.61 39.13
N GLU A 574 -0.48 106.74 38.71
CA GLU A 574 0.09 107.58 37.63
C GLU A 574 1.23 108.50 38.15
N ASP A 575 1.11 109.03 39.37
CA ASP A 575 2.04 110.01 39.98
C ASP A 575 3.22 109.38 40.76
N ASP A 576 2.98 108.29 41.51
CA ASP A 576 3.94 107.69 42.45
C ASP A 576 4.68 106.50 41.81
N GLY A 577 6.00 106.42 41.95
CA GLY A 577 6.83 105.37 41.36
C GLY A 577 6.72 104.05 42.13
N ASP A 578 6.88 104.13 43.44
CA ASP A 578 6.95 102.97 44.34
C ASP A 578 5.58 102.31 44.46
N PHE A 579 4.51 103.10 44.62
CA PHE A 579 3.13 102.60 44.64
C PHE A 579 2.80 101.81 43.36
N ARG A 580 3.25 102.30 42.20
CA ARG A 580 3.05 101.66 40.91
C ARG A 580 3.80 100.34 40.81
N GLU A 581 5.02 100.24 41.34
CA GLU A 581 5.76 98.97 41.40
C GLU A 581 5.04 97.96 42.29
N TYR A 582 4.71 98.34 43.54
CA TYR A 582 4.07 97.42 44.49
C TYR A 582 2.71 96.93 43.98
N VAL A 583 1.87 97.81 43.42
CA VAL A 583 0.58 97.41 42.83
C VAL A 583 0.78 96.54 41.59
N THR A 584 1.74 96.84 40.71
CA THR A 584 2.00 96.01 39.51
C THR A 584 2.49 94.61 39.90
N ARG A 585 3.40 94.51 40.88
CA ARG A 585 3.89 93.24 41.43
C ARG A 585 2.77 92.46 42.12
N TYR A 586 1.90 93.14 42.85
CA TYR A 586 0.74 92.53 43.51
C TYR A 586 -0.24 91.91 42.51
N LEU A 587 -0.57 92.63 41.43
CA LEU A 587 -1.38 92.08 40.35
C LEU A 587 -0.72 90.85 39.70
N ALA A 588 0.57 90.94 39.38
CA ALA A 588 1.31 89.86 38.72
C ALA A 588 1.45 88.58 39.57
N GLU A 589 1.72 88.70 40.88
CA GLU A 589 1.81 87.55 41.79
C GLU A 589 0.42 86.89 41.99
N PHE A 590 -0.67 87.67 42.04
CA PHE A 590 -2.03 87.11 42.11
C PHE A 590 -2.49 86.49 40.78
N GLU A 591 -2.16 87.12 39.64
CA GLU A 591 -2.38 86.55 38.30
C GLU A 591 -1.61 85.22 38.13
N SER A 592 -0.40 85.11 38.69
CA SER A 592 0.39 83.87 38.77
C SER A 592 -0.28 82.79 39.63
N LEU A 593 -0.81 83.17 40.81
CA LEU A 593 -1.55 82.26 41.69
C LEU A 593 -2.80 81.67 41.00
N LEU A 594 -3.57 82.52 40.29
CA LEU A 594 -4.72 82.07 39.50
C LEU A 594 -4.29 81.20 38.31
N GLY A 595 -3.18 81.53 37.64
CA GLY A 595 -2.62 80.71 36.57
C GLY A 595 -2.23 79.31 37.03
N GLN A 596 -1.63 79.19 38.22
CA GLN A 596 -1.30 77.90 38.83
C GLN A 596 -2.55 77.14 39.29
N ALA A 597 -3.54 77.83 39.89
CA ALA A 597 -4.80 77.20 40.31
C ALA A 597 -5.58 76.61 39.11
N ARG A 598 -5.49 77.24 37.93
CA ARG A 598 -6.08 76.73 36.67
C ARG A 598 -5.34 75.55 36.05
N ASN A 599 -4.13 75.23 36.51
CA ASN A 599 -3.39 74.05 36.06
C ASN A 599 -3.50 72.88 37.05
N SER A 600 -4.39 72.98 38.04
CA SER A 600 -4.73 71.93 38.99
C SER A 600 -6.11 71.34 38.69
N ASP A 601 -6.29 70.04 38.94
CA ASP A 601 -7.55 69.31 38.76
C ASP A 601 -8.71 69.89 39.60
N HIS A 602 -8.40 70.75 40.57
CA HIS A 602 -9.33 71.39 41.51
C HIS A 602 -9.63 72.87 41.14
N MET A 603 -9.48 73.23 39.85
CA MET A 603 -9.59 74.59 39.30
C MET A 603 -10.70 75.45 39.95
N ASP A 604 -11.95 75.00 39.90
CA ASP A 604 -13.11 75.81 40.29
C ASP A 604 -13.10 76.15 41.79
N VAL A 605 -12.77 75.16 42.62
CA VAL A 605 -12.72 75.32 44.09
C VAL A 605 -11.56 76.24 44.49
N LEU A 606 -10.38 76.04 43.92
CA LEU A 606 -9.18 76.83 44.23
C LEU A 606 -9.34 78.28 43.72
N THR A 607 -9.78 78.47 42.48
CA THR A 607 -10.01 79.79 41.88
C THR A 607 -11.05 80.58 42.66
N GLY A 608 -12.16 79.94 43.06
CA GLY A 608 -13.18 80.56 43.91
C GLY A 608 -12.65 80.92 45.30
N THR A 609 -11.84 80.06 45.92
CA THR A 609 -11.25 80.30 47.25
C THR A 609 -10.27 81.48 47.24
N PHE A 610 -9.32 81.52 46.30
CA PHE A 610 -8.36 82.62 46.23
C PHE A 610 -9.02 83.95 45.84
N THR A 611 -9.99 83.94 44.91
CA THR A 611 -10.70 85.17 44.49
C THR A 611 -11.60 85.73 45.61
N SER A 612 -12.20 84.88 46.44
CA SER A 612 -13.03 85.31 47.58
C SER A 612 -12.24 85.65 48.86
N SER A 613 -10.93 85.34 48.90
CA SER A 613 -10.03 85.70 50.00
C SER A 613 -9.91 87.23 50.17
N GLU A 614 -9.37 87.69 51.30
CA GLU A 614 -9.15 89.13 51.54
C GLU A 614 -8.14 89.70 50.52
N VAL A 615 -7.10 88.93 50.21
CA VAL A 615 -6.10 89.22 49.18
C VAL A 615 -6.74 89.31 47.79
N GLY A 616 -7.59 88.35 47.42
CA GLY A 616 -8.34 88.38 46.16
C GLY A 616 -9.27 89.59 46.03
N LYS A 617 -9.90 90.04 47.13
CA LYS A 617 -10.71 91.26 47.15
C LYS A 617 -9.88 92.52 46.89
N LEU A 618 -8.67 92.62 47.44
CA LEU A 618 -7.77 93.74 47.15
C LEU A 618 -7.25 93.70 45.71
N TYR A 619 -6.96 92.51 45.15
CA TYR A 619 -6.65 92.35 43.72
C TYR A 619 -7.79 92.90 42.84
N LEU A 620 -9.04 92.48 43.10
CA LEU A 620 -10.20 92.94 42.34
C LEU A 620 -10.37 94.47 42.39
N VAL A 621 -10.18 95.09 43.56
CA VAL A 621 -10.32 96.55 43.71
C VAL A 621 -9.17 97.32 43.05
N LEU A 622 -7.92 96.84 43.15
CA LEU A 622 -6.77 97.44 42.46
C LEU A 622 -6.91 97.32 40.93
N ALA A 623 -7.21 96.11 40.43
CA ALA A 623 -7.39 95.86 39.01
C ALA A 623 -8.55 96.69 38.42
N ARG A 624 -9.68 96.81 39.14
CA ARG A 624 -10.81 97.66 38.71
C ARG A 624 -10.48 99.15 38.73
N SER A 625 -9.79 99.63 39.77
CA SER A 625 -9.37 101.05 39.86
C SER A 625 -8.40 101.45 38.74
N LEU A 626 -7.66 100.47 38.18
CA LEU A 626 -6.77 100.63 37.03
C LEU A 626 -7.41 100.26 35.68
N GLY A 627 -8.71 99.94 35.64
CA GLY A 627 -9.44 99.61 34.41
C GLY A 627 -9.05 98.27 33.74
N ARG A 628 -8.43 97.34 34.49
CA ARG A 628 -8.15 95.96 34.03
C ARG A 628 -9.37 95.03 34.14
N LEU A 629 -10.38 95.42 34.93
CA LEU A 629 -11.66 94.73 35.12
C LEU A 629 -12.77 95.78 35.09
N GLU A 630 -13.92 95.48 34.49
CA GLU A 630 -15.07 96.40 34.37
C GLU A 630 -15.93 96.47 35.64
#